data_AF-A0A0E3P8A4-F1
#
_entry.id   AF-A0A0E3P8A4-F1
#
_cell.length_a   1.000
_cell.length_b   1.000
_cell.length_c   1.000
_cell.angle_alpha   90.00
_cell.angle_beta   90.00
_cell.angle_gamma   90.00
#
_symmetry.space_group_name_H-M   'P 1'
#
loop_
_entity.id
_entity.type
_entity.pdbx_description
1 polymer ?
#
loop_
_entity_poly.entity_id
_entity_poly.type
_entity_poly.pdbx_seq_one_letter_code
_entity_poly.pdbx_strand_id
1 'polypeptide(L)'
;MVKADKEIADLLGVDEGSEVNDRTVRLYAEDTVLVHARSLSPLERMPKTMRDQLMRADIPIGRILRSHNLETRRDMVELEILEGEPTFDGIPILSRTYKIVHNNHVLMWINERFPIDERWKL
;
A
#
# COMPACT_ATOMS: atom_id res chain seq x y z
N MET A 1 2.10 9.71 -9.33
CA MET A 1 1.50 10.70 -8.40
C MET A 1 0.15 11.08 -8.93
N VAL A 2 -0.80 11.33 -8.03
CA VAL A 2 -2.15 11.79 -8.34
C VAL A 2 -2.53 12.94 -7.40
N LYS A 3 -3.54 13.72 -7.78
CA LYS A 3 -4.17 14.69 -6.88
C LYS A 3 -5.31 13.97 -6.16
N ALA A 4 -5.45 14.19 -4.86
CA ALA A 4 -6.55 13.61 -4.10
C ALA A 4 -7.88 14.15 -4.63
N ASP A 5 -8.75 13.26 -5.10
CA ASP A 5 -10.18 13.57 -5.20
C ASP A 5 -10.83 13.44 -3.81
N LYS A 6 -12.14 13.69 -3.73
CA LYS A 6 -12.87 13.60 -2.46
C LYS A 6 -12.70 12.25 -1.75
N GLU A 7 -12.73 11.15 -2.48
CA GLU A 7 -12.61 9.81 -1.88
C GLU A 7 -11.22 9.57 -1.30
N ILE A 8 -10.16 9.92 -2.05
CA ILE A 8 -8.78 9.81 -1.58
C ILE A 8 -8.52 10.78 -0.42
N ALA A 9 -9.06 12.00 -0.50
CA ALA A 9 -8.98 13.01 0.54
C ALA A 9 -9.58 12.49 1.86
N ASP A 10 -10.81 11.98 1.82
CA ASP A 10 -11.47 11.38 2.99
C ASP A 10 -10.72 10.14 3.51
N LEU A 11 -10.24 9.28 2.61
CA LEU A 11 -9.51 8.05 2.96
C LEU A 11 -8.23 8.33 3.75
N LEU A 12 -7.48 9.35 3.31
CA LEU A 12 -6.21 9.76 3.89
C LEU A 12 -6.37 10.88 4.94
N GLY A 13 -7.56 11.48 5.03
CA GLY A 13 -7.86 12.63 5.87
C GLY A 13 -7.09 13.90 5.47
N VAL A 14 -6.82 14.13 4.19
CA VAL A 14 -6.13 15.31 3.64
C VAL A 14 -7.11 16.19 2.84
N ASP A 15 -6.67 17.35 2.37
CA ASP A 15 -7.50 18.22 1.53
C ASP A 15 -7.63 17.67 0.10
N GLU A 16 -8.77 17.94 -0.55
CA GLU A 16 -8.92 17.71 -1.99
C GLU A 16 -7.84 18.50 -2.76
N GLY A 17 -7.16 17.83 -3.70
CA GLY A 17 -6.03 18.39 -4.43
C GLY A 17 -4.66 18.18 -3.78
N SER A 18 -4.57 17.61 -2.57
CA SER A 18 -3.27 17.23 -1.97
C SER A 18 -2.52 16.22 -2.85
N GLU A 19 -1.18 16.29 -2.79
CA GLU A 19 -0.31 15.41 -3.57
C GLU A 19 -0.19 14.02 -2.93
N VAL A 20 -0.57 13.01 -3.70
CA VAL A 20 -0.58 11.62 -3.26
C VAL A 20 0.34 10.78 -4.14
N ASN A 21 1.25 10.04 -3.51
CA ASN A 21 1.96 8.96 -4.17
C ASN A 21 1.00 7.76 -4.28
N ASP A 22 0.64 7.44 -5.52
CA ASP A 22 -0.09 6.22 -5.88
C ASP A 22 0.91 5.27 -6.51
N ARG A 23 1.11 4.12 -5.86
CA ARG A 23 2.11 3.14 -6.23
C ARG A 23 1.48 1.76 -6.22
N THR A 24 1.63 1.05 -7.34
CA THR A 24 1.27 -0.36 -7.47
C THR A 24 2.54 -1.18 -7.69
N VAL A 25 2.69 -2.26 -6.95
CA VAL A 25 3.84 -3.17 -7.03
C VAL A 25 3.39 -4.63 -7.07
N ARG A 26 4.26 -5.46 -7.67
CA ARG A 26 4.18 -6.91 -7.58
C ARG A 26 5.39 -7.41 -6.81
N LEU A 27 5.17 -8.28 -5.84
CA LEU A 27 6.25 -8.95 -5.10
C LEU A 27 6.42 -10.36 -5.64
N TYR A 28 7.66 -10.74 -5.88
CA TYR A 28 8.03 -12.00 -6.52
C TYR A 28 8.85 -12.87 -5.57
N ALA A 29 8.65 -14.18 -5.64
CA ALA A 29 9.64 -15.17 -5.28
C ALA A 29 10.03 -15.90 -6.56
N GLU A 30 11.31 -15.80 -6.93
CA GLU A 30 11.80 -16.20 -8.26
C GLU A 30 10.94 -15.54 -9.37
N ASP A 31 10.34 -16.33 -10.26
CA ASP A 31 9.47 -15.86 -11.34
C ASP A 31 7.98 -15.83 -10.97
N THR A 32 7.63 -16.19 -9.72
CA THR A 32 6.24 -16.29 -9.27
C THR A 32 5.80 -15.04 -8.53
N VAL A 33 4.73 -14.40 -9.01
CA VAL A 33 4.09 -13.27 -8.30
C VAL A 33 3.36 -13.81 -7.07
N LEU A 34 3.76 -13.35 -5.88
CA LEU A 34 3.14 -13.71 -4.62
C LEU A 34 2.15 -12.66 -4.12
N VAL A 35 2.40 -11.38 -4.42
CA VAL A 35 1.59 -10.28 -3.90
C VAL A 35 1.40 -9.22 -4.96
N HIS A 36 0.18 -8.73 -5.10
CA HIS A 36 -0.12 -7.49 -5.82
C HIS A 36 -0.58 -6.46 -4.80
N ALA A 37 0.14 -5.34 -4.67
CA ALA A 37 -0.15 -4.33 -3.66
C ALA A 37 -0.27 -2.94 -4.28
N ARG A 38 -1.27 -2.19 -3.83
CA ARG A 38 -1.44 -0.76 -4.13
C ARG A 38 -1.34 0.02 -2.82
N SER A 39 -0.61 1.13 -2.86
CA SER A 39 -0.49 2.05 -1.73
C SER A 39 -0.77 3.48 -2.15
N LEU A 40 -1.49 4.21 -1.30
CA LEU A 40 -1.74 5.65 -1.40
C LEU A 40 -1.09 6.36 -0.23
N SER A 41 -0.37 7.44 -0.49
CA SER A 41 0.46 8.13 0.50
C SER A 41 0.45 9.65 0.32
N PRO A 42 -0.09 10.44 1.26
CA PRO A 42 -0.05 11.88 1.18
C PRO A 42 1.37 12.39 1.45
N LEU A 43 1.97 13.05 0.45
CA LEU A 43 3.38 13.45 0.51
C LEU A 43 3.64 14.54 1.55
N GLU A 44 2.65 15.40 1.78
CA GLU A 44 2.72 16.53 2.73
C GLU A 44 3.00 16.08 4.17
N ARG A 45 2.64 14.85 4.54
CA ARG A 45 2.78 14.29 5.90
C ARG A 45 4.08 13.55 6.15
N MET A 46 4.95 13.50 5.15
CA MET A 46 6.17 12.71 5.20
C MET A 46 7.39 13.60 5.40
N PRO A 47 8.37 13.16 6.23
CA PRO A 47 9.70 13.77 6.24
C PRO A 47 10.26 13.84 4.82
N LYS A 48 10.99 14.91 4.49
CA LYS A 48 11.52 15.14 3.14
C LYS A 48 12.31 13.93 2.62
N THR A 49 13.17 13.35 3.44
CA THR A 49 13.96 12.15 3.08
C THR A 49 13.08 10.94 2.75
N MET A 50 11.98 10.76 3.49
CA MET A 50 11.03 9.69 3.26
C MET A 50 10.25 9.92 1.96
N ARG A 51 9.83 11.15 1.71
CA ARG A 51 9.19 11.56 0.46
C ARG A 51 10.10 11.27 -0.73
N ASP A 52 11.36 11.68 -0.68
CA ASP A 52 12.34 11.45 -1.75
C ASP A 52 12.54 9.95 -2.02
N GLN A 53 12.59 9.13 -0.96
CA GLN A 53 12.66 7.67 -1.09
C GLN A 53 11.37 7.04 -1.64
N LEU A 54 10.19 7.57 -1.30
CA LEU A 54 8.91 7.12 -1.85
C LEU A 54 8.69 7.57 -3.30
N MET A 55 9.43 8.56 -3.76
CA MET A 55 9.47 8.90 -5.19
C MET A 55 10.38 7.95 -5.97
N ARG A 56 11.28 7.23 -5.29
CA ARG A 56 12.14 6.20 -5.86
C ARG A 56 11.42 4.84 -5.90
N ALA A 57 11.08 4.38 -7.10
CA ALA A 57 10.30 3.16 -7.31
C ALA A 57 11.06 1.87 -6.91
N ASP A 58 12.40 1.92 -6.86
CA ASP A 58 13.31 0.81 -6.56
C ASP A 58 13.39 0.46 -5.06
N ILE A 59 12.92 1.33 -4.17
CA ILE A 59 13.00 1.10 -2.72
C ILE A 59 11.66 0.57 -2.20
N PRO A 60 11.64 -0.64 -1.59
CA PRO A 60 10.43 -1.17 -0.96
C PRO A 60 9.94 -0.29 0.19
N ILE A 61 8.63 -0.05 0.25
CA ILE A 61 7.99 0.79 1.29
C ILE A 61 8.35 0.30 2.70
N GLY A 62 8.33 -1.01 2.94
CA GLY A 62 8.69 -1.58 4.24
C GLY A 62 10.12 -1.22 4.68
N ARG A 63 11.05 -1.07 3.73
CA ARG A 63 12.43 -0.64 4.02
C ARG A 63 12.49 0.85 4.37
N ILE A 64 11.74 1.68 3.65
CA ILE A 64 11.63 3.14 3.89
C ILE A 64 11.09 3.41 5.30
N LEU A 65 10.03 2.69 5.70
CA LEU A 65 9.42 2.83 7.03
C LEU A 65 10.40 2.43 8.14
N ARG A 66 11.10 1.29 7.97
CA ARG A 66 12.10 0.83 8.94
C ARG A 66 13.28 1.78 9.09
N SER A 67 13.75 2.40 8.01
CA SER A 67 14.92 3.28 8.08
C SER A 67 14.67 4.61 8.80
N HIS A 68 13.41 5.02 8.94
CA HIS A 68 13.04 6.27 9.59
C HIS A 68 12.67 6.11 11.07
N ASN A 69 12.75 4.90 11.64
CA ASN A 69 12.38 4.58 13.02
C ASN A 69 11.06 5.23 13.47
N LEU A 70 10.09 5.34 12.56
CA LEU A 70 8.80 5.93 12.86
C LEU A 70 8.02 4.96 13.76
N GLU A 71 7.54 5.45 14.88
CA GLU A 71 6.54 4.74 15.66
C GLU A 71 5.22 4.76 14.87
N THR A 72 4.85 3.59 14.36
CA THR A 72 3.64 3.44 13.54
C THR A 72 2.79 2.30 14.06
N ARG A 73 1.48 2.43 13.92
CA ARG A 73 0.53 1.32 14.08
C ARG A 73 -0.07 0.95 12.74
N ARG A 74 -0.61 -0.25 12.66
CA ARG A 74 -1.41 -0.72 11.53
C ARG A 74 -2.86 -0.86 11.97
N ASP A 75 -3.74 -0.10 11.33
CA ASP A 75 -5.17 -0.15 11.58
C ASP A 75 -5.80 -0.95 10.42
N MET A 76 -6.21 -2.19 10.70
CA MET A 76 -6.88 -3.05 9.71
C MET A 76 -8.25 -2.46 9.37
N VAL A 77 -8.51 -2.28 8.08
CA VAL A 77 -9.77 -1.72 7.59
C VAL A 77 -10.67 -2.83 7.09
N GLU A 78 -10.13 -3.74 6.29
CA GLU A 78 -10.92 -4.77 5.62
C GLU A 78 -10.07 -6.01 5.36
N LEU A 79 -10.73 -7.17 5.46
CA LEU A 79 -10.15 -8.48 5.19
C LEU A 79 -11.22 -9.34 4.53
N GLU A 80 -11.01 -9.71 3.28
CA GLU A 80 -12.02 -10.41 2.47
C GLU A 80 -11.38 -11.41 1.51
N ILE A 81 -12.20 -12.33 1.00
CA ILE A 81 -11.84 -13.21 -0.11
C ILE A 81 -12.55 -12.69 -1.35
N LEU A 82 -11.79 -12.36 -2.39
CA LEU A 82 -12.29 -11.96 -3.69
C LEU A 82 -12.24 -13.15 -4.65
N GLU A 83 -13.37 -13.44 -5.28
CA GLU A 83 -13.52 -14.55 -6.23
C GLU A 83 -13.50 -14.04 -7.67
N GLY A 84 -12.85 -14.75 -8.58
CA GLY A 84 -12.89 -14.45 -10.02
C GLY A 84 -12.19 -13.16 -10.46
N GLU A 85 -11.39 -12.54 -9.60
CA GLU A 85 -10.64 -11.32 -9.92
C GLU A 85 -9.49 -11.61 -10.92
N PRO A 86 -9.28 -10.74 -11.93
CA PRO A 86 -8.26 -10.96 -12.96
C PRO A 86 -6.82 -10.78 -12.46
N THR A 87 -6.61 -10.32 -11.22
CA THR A 87 -5.27 -10.02 -10.68
C THR A 87 -4.36 -11.26 -10.64
N PHE A 88 -4.96 -12.45 -10.44
CA PHE A 88 -4.29 -13.75 -10.40
C PHE A 88 -5.06 -14.78 -11.23
N ASP A 89 -5.43 -14.43 -12.46
CA ASP A 89 -6.07 -15.36 -13.41
C ASP A 89 -7.37 -16.01 -12.89
N GLY A 90 -8.13 -15.28 -12.07
CA GLY A 90 -9.40 -15.75 -11.51
C GLY A 90 -9.27 -16.65 -10.28
N ILE A 91 -8.05 -16.92 -9.80
CA ILE A 91 -7.82 -17.64 -8.55
C ILE A 91 -8.37 -16.81 -7.38
N PRO A 92 -8.99 -17.44 -6.35
CA PRO A 92 -9.46 -16.73 -5.16
C PRO A 92 -8.34 -15.92 -4.52
N ILE A 93 -8.64 -14.71 -4.05
CA ILE A 93 -7.65 -13.76 -3.53
C ILE A 93 -8.00 -13.39 -2.10
N LEU A 94 -7.05 -13.53 -1.16
CA LEU A 94 -7.13 -12.83 0.12
C LEU A 94 -6.76 -11.36 -0.09
N SER A 95 -7.74 -10.47 0.03
CA SER A 95 -7.56 -9.02 -0.03
C SER A 95 -7.50 -8.45 1.39
N ARG A 96 -6.44 -7.70 1.69
CA ARG A 96 -6.24 -7.05 2.98
C ARG A 96 -6.05 -5.56 2.78
N THR A 97 -6.88 -4.77 3.41
CA THR A 97 -6.79 -3.32 3.38
C THR A 97 -6.49 -2.81 4.77
N TYR A 98 -5.44 -1.99 4.91
CA TYR A 98 -5.07 -1.40 6.18
C TYR A 98 -4.44 -0.02 6.01
N LYS A 99 -4.43 0.75 7.09
CA LYS A 99 -3.78 2.05 7.16
C LYS A 99 -2.54 1.96 8.05
N ILE A 100 -1.45 2.58 7.62
CA ILE A 100 -0.30 2.87 8.47
C ILE A 100 -0.52 4.25 9.06
N VAL A 101 -0.57 4.31 10.39
CA VAL A 101 -0.90 5.55 11.12
C VAL A 101 0.28 5.96 11.98
N HIS A 102 0.63 7.24 11.90
CA HIS A 102 1.71 7.88 12.66
C HIS A 102 1.19 9.20 13.23
N ASN A 103 1.44 9.48 14.52
CA ASN A 103 0.95 10.69 15.20
C ASN A 103 -0.55 10.98 14.96
N ASN A 104 -1.37 9.93 14.98
CA ASN A 104 -2.81 9.97 14.72
C ASN A 104 -3.24 10.42 13.30
N HIS A 105 -2.31 10.47 12.35
CA HIS A 105 -2.56 10.78 10.95
C HIS A 105 -2.28 9.57 10.06
N VAL A 106 -3.12 9.38 9.04
CA VAL A 106 -2.88 8.36 8.02
C VAL A 106 -1.64 8.76 7.23
N LEU A 107 -0.61 7.94 7.34
CA LEU A 107 0.63 8.08 6.58
C LEU A 107 0.55 7.32 5.27
N MET A 108 -0.18 6.20 5.25
CA MET A 108 -0.38 5.39 4.06
C MET A 108 -1.63 4.54 4.18
N TRP A 109 -2.36 4.40 3.08
CA TRP A 109 -3.34 3.34 2.88
C TRP A 109 -2.72 2.26 1.98
N ILE A 110 -2.93 0.99 2.31
CA ILE A 110 -2.39 -0.14 1.56
C ILE A 110 -3.49 -1.18 1.36
N ASN A 111 -3.68 -1.62 0.11
CA ASN A 111 -4.38 -2.86 -0.22
C ASN A 111 -3.39 -3.87 -0.77
N GLU A 112 -3.38 -5.06 -0.18
CA GLU A 112 -2.55 -6.19 -0.59
C GLU A 112 -3.44 -7.36 -1.00
N ARG A 113 -3.12 -7.96 -2.14
CA ARG A 113 -3.83 -9.10 -2.72
C ARG A 113 -2.90 -10.30 -2.79
N PHE A 114 -3.33 -11.41 -2.18
CA PHE A 114 -2.61 -12.67 -2.10
C PHE A 114 -3.43 -13.77 -2.78
N PRO A 115 -2.93 -14.45 -3.82
CA PRO A 115 -3.64 -15.57 -4.43
C PRO A 115 -3.72 -16.74 -3.44
N ILE A 116 -4.85 -17.41 -3.37
CA ILE A 116 -5.08 -18.57 -2.50
C ILE A 116 -4.89 -19.83 -3.34
N ASP A 117 -3.65 -20.25 -3.49
CA ASP A 117 -3.28 -21.48 -4.22
C ASP A 117 -2.01 -22.12 -3.63
N GLU A 118 -1.42 -23.05 -4.38
CA GLU A 118 -0.30 -23.87 -3.94
C GLU A 118 1.05 -23.15 -3.96
N ARG A 119 1.13 -21.90 -4.46
CA ARG A 119 2.40 -21.17 -4.61
C ARG A 119 3.06 -20.78 -3.29
N TRP A 120 2.38 -20.98 -2.16
CA TRP A 120 2.92 -20.73 -0.83
C TRP A 120 3.71 -21.90 -0.24
N LYS A 121 3.78 -23.05 -0.93
CA LYS A 121 4.49 -24.26 -0.50
C LYS A 121 5.97 -24.28 -0.91
N LEU A 122 6.51 -23.13 -1.33
CA LEU A 122 7.92 -22.94 -1.70
C LEU A 122 8.88 -23.31 -0.57
#